data_AF-A0A2G6JNC5-F1
#
_entry.id   AF-A0A2G6JNC5-F1
#
_cell.length_a   1.000
_cell.length_b   1.000
_cell.length_c   1.000
_cell.angle_alpha   90.00
_cell.angle_beta   90.00
_cell.angle_gamma   90.00
#
_symmetry.space_group_name_H-M   'P 1'
#
loop_
_entity.id
_entity.type
_entity.pdbx_description
1 polymer ?
#
loop_
_entity_poly.entity_id
_entity_poly.type
_entity_poly.pdbx_seq_one_letter_code
_entity_poly.pdbx_strand_id
1 'polypeptide(L)'
;MAAVDEQNRYNLRMMSKTFDGYREVSHTQNSAVARLRKEDESYTLMDFGRGAVVIEMPSGYSVLEIPNFEGVDSEFKYNYKAQKLSGVNAAADYFNNKVYKYLQSGPALGSDHAWSTQVNISDIAPKGINGGKVTIDLERSYFNHNNKEYVLITYNIPAFQAIDNDGDFIIHWGEGAALADPGFGEIYWNAAVQRSVVEETTGIRRPYRYNTYEPSQVNRQK
;
A
#
# COMPACT_ATOMS: atom_id res chain seq x y z
N MET A 1 -19.83 -25.12 -9.81
CA MET A 1 -18.83 -24.85 -8.76
C MET A 1 -19.56 -24.97 -7.43
N ALA A 2 -18.94 -25.59 -6.41
CA ALA A 2 -19.53 -25.64 -5.08
C ALA A 2 -19.70 -24.20 -4.53
N ALA A 3 -20.72 -23.96 -3.70
CA ALA A 3 -20.86 -22.70 -2.99
C ALA A 3 -19.62 -22.51 -2.11
N VAL A 4 -18.82 -21.48 -2.41
CA VAL A 4 -17.64 -21.14 -1.61
C VAL A 4 -18.10 -20.23 -0.50
N ASP A 5 -18.29 -20.82 0.68
CA ASP A 5 -18.49 -20.09 1.93
C ASP A 5 -17.18 -20.14 2.73
N GLU A 6 -16.44 -19.04 2.76
CA GLU A 6 -15.22 -18.89 3.58
C GLU A 6 -15.46 -17.90 4.71
N GLN A 7 -15.00 -18.23 5.91
CA GLN A 7 -14.93 -17.30 7.03
C GLN A 7 -13.50 -17.25 7.54
N ASN A 8 -12.87 -16.07 7.46
CA ASN A 8 -11.53 -15.84 7.97
C ASN A 8 -11.60 -14.82 9.10
N ARG A 9 -10.84 -15.07 10.16
CA ARG A 9 -10.58 -14.10 11.23
C ARG A 9 -9.10 -14.10 11.52
N TYR A 10 -8.46 -12.95 11.43
CA TYR A 10 -7.03 -12.83 11.64
C TYR A 10 -6.68 -11.44 12.14
N ASN A 11 -5.50 -11.34 12.76
CA ASN A 11 -4.93 -10.05 13.12
C ASN A 11 -3.91 -9.66 12.05
N LEU A 12 -4.11 -8.50 11.44
CA LEU A 12 -3.18 -7.88 10.52
C LEU A 12 -2.30 -6.91 11.30
N ARG A 13 -0.97 -7.01 11.15
CA ARG A 13 -0.04 -5.98 11.65
C ARG A 13 0.44 -5.16 10.46
N MET A 14 -0.02 -3.91 10.40
CA MET A 14 0.46 -2.93 9.42
C MET A 14 1.66 -2.21 10.00
N MET A 15 2.76 -2.19 9.25
CA MET A 15 3.94 -1.42 9.61
C MET A 15 4.30 -0.55 8.44
N SER A 16 4.32 0.77 8.64
CA SER A 16 4.98 1.69 7.72
C SER A 16 6.24 2.21 8.38
N LYS A 17 7.31 2.30 7.60
CA LYS A 17 8.58 2.86 8.03
C LYS A 17 9.05 3.81 6.95
N THR A 18 9.13 5.08 7.30
CA THR A 18 9.52 6.17 6.42
C THR A 18 10.78 6.79 6.98
N PHE A 19 11.82 6.92 6.15
CA PHE A 19 13.02 7.66 6.49
C PHE A 19 13.08 8.93 5.65
N ASP A 20 13.14 10.09 6.30
CA ASP A 20 13.17 11.40 5.62
C ASP A 20 14.60 11.93 5.39
N GLY A 21 15.63 11.14 5.69
CA GLY A 21 17.03 11.57 5.63
C GLY A 21 17.59 12.09 6.96
N TYR A 22 16.74 12.37 7.96
CA TYR A 22 17.15 12.84 9.29
C TYR A 22 16.57 11.96 10.40
N ARG A 23 15.34 11.50 10.23
CA ARG A 23 14.59 10.70 11.20
C ARG A 23 13.90 9.54 10.50
N GLU A 24 13.81 8.47 11.25
CA GLU A 24 12.96 7.35 10.90
C GLU A 24 11.64 7.49 11.65
N VAL A 25 10.54 7.49 10.89
CA VAL A 25 9.19 7.43 11.44
C VAL A 25 8.65 6.04 11.13
N SER A 26 8.46 5.25 12.18
CA SER A 26 7.77 3.97 12.08
C SER A 26 6.39 4.07 12.71
N HIS A 27 5.36 3.69 11.96
CA HIS A 27 4.02 3.51 12.49
C HIS A 27 3.67 2.03 12.45
N THR A 28 3.26 1.48 13.58
CA THR A 28 2.71 0.11 13.67
C THR A 28 1.27 0.21 14.12
N GLN A 29 0.38 -0.43 13.39
CA GLN A 29 -1.03 -0.55 13.73
C GLN A 29 -1.45 -2.01 13.59
N ASN A 30 -2.09 -2.53 14.62
CA ASN A 30 -2.73 -3.83 14.56
C ASN A 30 -4.18 -3.65 14.15
N SER A 31 -4.70 -4.58 13.36
CA SER A 31 -6.10 -4.62 12.99
C SER A 31 -6.65 -6.02 13.16
N ALA A 32 -7.79 -6.16 13.81
CA ALA A 32 -8.59 -7.38 13.73
C ALA A 32 -9.39 -7.35 12.44
N VAL A 33 -9.23 -8.37 11.60
CA VAL A 33 -9.91 -8.51 10.33
C VAL A 33 -10.85 -9.70 10.39
N ALA A 34 -12.11 -9.47 10.03
CA ALA A 34 -13.09 -10.51 9.80
C ALA A 34 -13.54 -10.47 8.34
N ARG A 35 -13.42 -11.60 7.64
CA ARG A 35 -13.86 -11.76 6.25
C ARG A 35 -14.89 -12.87 6.15
N LEU A 36 -15.94 -12.61 5.39
CA LEU A 36 -16.92 -13.58 4.95
C LEU A 36 -16.96 -13.56 3.42
N ARG A 37 -16.57 -14.66 2.77
CA ARG A 37 -16.86 -14.90 1.36
C ARG A 37 -18.11 -15.74 1.25
N LYS A 38 -19.06 -15.30 0.43
CA LYS A 38 -20.20 -16.07 -0.03
C LYS A 38 -20.25 -15.98 -1.54
N GLU A 39 -19.98 -17.10 -2.20
CA GLU A 39 -19.97 -17.20 -3.67
C GLU A 39 -19.05 -16.14 -4.31
N ASP A 40 -19.64 -15.22 -5.07
CA ASP A 40 -18.98 -14.14 -5.81
C ASP A 40 -18.80 -12.86 -4.99
N GLU A 41 -19.07 -12.87 -3.68
CA GLU A 41 -18.94 -11.69 -2.84
C GLU A 41 -18.06 -11.97 -1.61
N SER A 42 -17.14 -11.05 -1.31
CA SER A 42 -16.36 -11.04 -0.09
C SER A 42 -16.64 -9.77 0.69
N TYR A 43 -17.04 -9.93 1.94
CA TYR A 43 -17.29 -8.86 2.90
C TYR A 43 -16.14 -8.88 3.92
N THR A 44 -15.46 -7.76 4.08
CA THR A 44 -14.31 -7.61 4.98
C THR A 44 -14.58 -6.45 5.94
N LEU A 45 -14.47 -6.74 7.24
CA LEU A 45 -14.54 -5.76 8.31
C LEU A 45 -13.15 -5.66 8.95
N MET A 46 -12.70 -4.43 9.18
CA MET A 46 -11.44 -4.12 9.85
C MET A 46 -11.72 -3.26 11.08
N ASP A 47 -11.25 -3.72 12.23
CA ASP A 47 -11.16 -2.95 13.47
C ASP A 47 -9.68 -2.64 13.68
N PHE A 48 -9.30 -1.37 13.62
CA PHE A 48 -7.93 -0.88 13.65
C PHE A 48 -7.38 -0.67 15.05
N GLY A 49 -8.08 -1.17 16.09
CA GLY A 49 -7.57 -1.35 17.46
C GLY A 49 -6.48 -0.36 17.82
N ARG A 50 -6.88 0.92 17.97
CA ARG A 50 -6.01 2.12 17.94
C ARG A 50 -4.52 1.84 18.23
N GLY A 51 -3.71 1.87 17.16
CA GLY A 51 -2.28 1.62 17.20
C GLY A 51 -1.53 2.59 18.12
N ALA A 52 -0.40 2.13 18.66
CA ALA A 52 0.50 2.96 19.45
C ALA A 52 1.40 3.80 18.51
N VAL A 53 1.52 5.10 18.77
CA VAL A 53 2.54 5.93 18.14
C VAL A 53 3.79 5.87 19.01
N VAL A 54 4.88 5.35 18.45
CA VAL A 54 6.20 5.35 19.10
C VAL A 54 7.03 6.46 18.45
N ILE A 55 7.48 7.41 19.27
CA ILE A 55 8.43 8.44 18.83
C ILE A 55 9.78 8.09 19.45
N GLU A 56 10.76 7.80 18.60
CA GLU A 56 12.16 7.66 19.01
C GLU A 56 12.80 9.05 19.13
N MET A 57 13.33 9.36 20.30
CA MET A 57 14.06 10.60 20.58
C MET A 57 15.48 10.27 21.05
N PRO A 58 16.44 11.21 20.93
CA PRO A 58 17.81 11.00 21.42
C PRO A 58 17.90 10.64 22.93
N SER A 59 16.86 10.94 23.71
CA SER A 59 16.75 10.64 25.13
C SER A 59 15.97 9.37 25.47
N GLY A 60 15.47 8.61 24.49
CA GLY A 60 14.71 7.36 24.67
C GLY A 60 13.40 7.29 23.87
N TYR A 61 12.59 6.26 24.14
CA TYR A 61 11.29 6.03 23.50
C TYR A 61 10.14 6.67 24.30
N SER A 62 9.20 7.32 23.62
CA SER A 62 7.92 7.73 24.19
C SER A 62 6.78 7.04 23.44
N VAL A 63 5.85 6.43 24.18
CA VAL A 63 4.70 5.69 23.65
C VAL A 63 3.42 6.37 24.11
N LEU A 64 2.56 6.78 23.18
CA LEU A 64 1.22 7.27 23.49
C LEU A 64 0.20 6.16 23.17
N GLU A 65 -0.47 5.66 24.21
CA GLU A 65 -1.62 4.76 24.07
C GLU A 65 -2.89 5.60 23.88
N ILE A 66 -3.64 5.34 22.81
CA ILE A 66 -4.92 6.01 22.55
C ILE A 66 -6.05 4.98 22.80
N PRO A 67 -6.89 5.13 23.84
CA PRO A 67 -7.94 4.16 24.14
C PRO A 67 -9.00 4.14 23.03
N ASN A 68 -9.45 2.93 22.66
CA ASN A 68 -10.45 2.71 21.61
C ASN A 68 -11.88 2.62 22.20
N PHE A 69 -12.80 3.45 21.69
CA PHE A 69 -14.18 3.54 22.17
C PHE A 69 -15.22 3.46 21.03
N GLU A 70 -14.82 3.17 19.78
CA GLU A 70 -15.74 3.15 18.62
C GLU A 70 -15.74 1.78 17.92
N GLY A 71 -16.84 1.47 17.21
CA GLY A 71 -17.06 0.22 16.47
C GLY A 71 -16.19 0.08 15.21
N VAL A 72 -16.48 -0.94 14.39
CA VAL A 72 -15.71 -1.30 13.17
C VAL A 72 -15.24 -0.06 12.39
N ASP A 73 -13.92 0.10 12.25
CA ASP A 73 -13.31 1.30 11.66
C ASP A 73 -13.41 1.33 10.13
N SER A 74 -13.51 0.16 9.47
CA SER A 74 -13.65 0.08 8.02
C SER A 74 -14.37 -1.17 7.55
N GLU A 75 -15.19 -1.00 6.51
CA GLU A 75 -15.91 -2.08 5.83
C GLU A 75 -15.64 -2.02 4.33
N PHE A 76 -15.39 -3.19 3.75
CA PHE A 76 -15.17 -3.39 2.33
C PHE A 76 -16.01 -4.55 1.81
N LYS A 77 -16.49 -4.42 0.58
CA LYS A 77 -17.12 -5.49 -0.17
C LYS A 77 -16.47 -5.61 -1.54
N TYR A 78 -15.93 -6.79 -1.84
CA TYR A 78 -15.39 -7.14 -3.16
C TYR A 78 -16.34 -8.09 -3.88
N ASN A 79 -16.73 -7.75 -5.10
CA ASN A 79 -17.52 -8.59 -5.97
C ASN A 79 -16.59 -9.24 -7.02
N TYR A 80 -16.41 -10.56 -6.96
CA TYR A 80 -15.51 -11.32 -7.85
C TYR A 80 -15.97 -11.35 -9.31
N LYS A 81 -17.29 -11.29 -9.55
CA LYS A 81 -17.86 -11.30 -10.90
C LYS A 81 -17.69 -9.95 -11.59
N ALA A 82 -17.98 -8.87 -10.88
CA ALA A 82 -17.80 -7.50 -11.36
C ALA A 82 -16.36 -7.01 -11.22
N GLN A 83 -15.56 -7.70 -10.39
CA GLN A 83 -14.19 -7.38 -10.02
C GLN A 83 -14.06 -5.94 -9.50
N LYS A 84 -14.97 -5.59 -8.58
CA LYS A 84 -15.09 -4.24 -8.01
C LYS A 84 -15.09 -4.27 -6.50
N LEU A 85 -14.37 -3.32 -5.92
CA LEU A 85 -14.39 -3.01 -4.50
C LEU A 85 -15.43 -1.91 -4.20
N SER A 86 -16.10 -2.00 -3.06
CA SER A 86 -17.03 -1.01 -2.53
C SER A 86 -16.84 -0.90 -1.01
N GLY A 87 -17.31 0.19 -0.38
CA GLY A 87 -17.06 0.47 1.03
C GLY A 87 -16.43 1.86 1.20
N VAL A 88 -15.30 1.95 1.92
CA VAL A 88 -14.58 3.22 2.11
C VAL A 88 -14.20 3.86 0.76
N ASN A 89 -14.88 4.96 0.41
CA ASN A 89 -14.86 5.56 -0.94
C ASN A 89 -13.44 5.78 -1.48
N ALA A 90 -12.53 6.38 -0.70
CA ALA A 90 -11.18 6.66 -1.18
C ALA A 90 -10.38 5.39 -1.52
N ALA A 91 -10.51 4.34 -0.70
CA ALA A 91 -9.82 3.07 -0.93
C ALA A 91 -10.46 2.27 -2.08
N ALA A 92 -11.80 2.25 -2.14
CA ALA A 92 -12.54 1.66 -3.25
C ALA A 92 -12.20 2.35 -4.58
N ASP A 93 -12.15 3.68 -4.61
CA ASP A 93 -11.80 4.46 -5.79
C ASP A 93 -10.35 4.22 -6.23
N TYR A 94 -9.40 4.21 -5.28
CA TYR A 94 -8.01 3.90 -5.59
C TYR A 94 -7.88 2.47 -6.16
N PHE A 95 -8.50 1.49 -5.52
CA PHE A 95 -8.47 0.11 -6.00
C PHE A 95 -9.08 0.00 -7.40
N ASN A 96 -10.32 0.44 -7.58
CA ASN A 96 -11.07 0.26 -8.83
C ASN A 96 -10.46 1.01 -10.01
N ASN A 97 -9.96 2.24 -9.78
CA ASN A 97 -9.50 3.10 -10.87
C ASN A 97 -7.99 2.99 -11.15
N LYS A 98 -7.20 2.51 -10.18
CA LYS A 98 -5.74 2.41 -10.28
C LYS A 98 -5.26 0.96 -10.23
N VAL A 99 -5.33 0.33 -9.06
CA VAL A 99 -4.76 -1.00 -8.81
C VAL A 99 -5.36 -2.03 -9.77
N TYR A 100 -6.68 -2.07 -9.85
CA TYR A 100 -7.40 -3.05 -10.62
C TYR A 100 -7.13 -2.93 -12.12
N LYS A 101 -7.00 -1.70 -12.62
CA LYS A 101 -6.60 -1.44 -14.01
C LYS A 101 -5.23 -2.01 -14.34
N TYR A 102 -4.28 -1.92 -13.40
CA TYR A 102 -2.95 -2.48 -13.59
C TYR A 102 -2.97 -4.02 -13.59
N LEU A 103 -3.76 -4.63 -12.69
CA LEU A 103 -3.98 -6.08 -12.70
C LEU A 103 -4.65 -6.57 -14.00
N GLN A 104 -5.64 -5.85 -14.53
CA GLN A 104 -6.32 -6.19 -15.78
C GLN A 104 -5.45 -6.06 -17.03
N SER A 105 -4.46 -5.16 -17.01
CA SER A 105 -3.49 -5.05 -18.12
C SER A 105 -2.51 -6.22 -18.15
N GLY A 106 -2.52 -7.06 -17.12
CA GLY A 106 -1.69 -8.24 -17.03
C GLY A 106 -2.24 -9.44 -17.82
N PRO A 107 -1.43 -10.51 -17.89
CA PRO A 107 -1.81 -11.80 -18.44
C PRO A 107 -3.05 -12.39 -17.75
N ALA A 108 -3.79 -13.22 -18.49
CA ALA A 108 -4.97 -13.93 -17.98
C ALA A 108 -4.67 -14.63 -16.64
N LEU A 109 -5.64 -14.61 -15.73
CA LEU A 109 -5.51 -15.25 -14.41
C LEU A 109 -5.44 -16.78 -14.52
N GLY A 110 -4.91 -17.44 -13.50
CA GLY A 110 -4.88 -18.91 -13.38
C GLY A 110 -3.57 -19.58 -13.81
N SER A 111 -2.54 -18.80 -14.11
CA SER A 111 -1.19 -19.32 -14.37
C SER A 111 -0.10 -18.36 -13.91
N ASP A 112 1.06 -18.90 -13.61
CA ASP A 112 2.26 -18.12 -13.31
C ASP A 112 2.63 -17.25 -14.51
N HIS A 113 3.09 -16.02 -14.25
CA HIS A 113 3.51 -15.11 -15.31
C HIS A 113 4.35 -13.95 -14.76
N ALA A 114 5.33 -13.50 -15.56
CA ALA A 114 6.03 -12.22 -15.37
C ALA A 114 5.72 -11.27 -16.53
N TRP A 115 5.44 -10.00 -16.26
CA TRP A 115 5.13 -8.99 -17.28
C TRP A 115 5.57 -7.60 -16.83
N SER A 116 5.70 -6.69 -17.78
CA SER A 116 5.96 -5.28 -17.49
C SER A 116 4.73 -4.44 -17.87
N THR A 117 4.43 -3.41 -17.08
CA THR A 117 3.33 -2.48 -17.37
C THR A 117 3.73 -1.04 -17.11
N GLN A 118 3.09 -0.09 -17.79
CA GLN A 118 3.31 1.33 -17.58
C GLN A 118 2.31 1.91 -16.59
N VAL A 119 2.83 2.50 -15.51
CA VAL A 119 2.05 3.17 -14.48
C VAL A 119 2.35 4.67 -14.48
N ASN A 120 1.38 5.50 -14.10
CA ASN A 120 1.68 6.91 -13.91
C ASN A 120 2.55 7.07 -12.66
N ILE A 121 3.55 7.96 -12.72
CA ILE A 121 4.39 8.27 -11.56
C ILE A 121 3.52 8.69 -10.37
N SER A 122 2.45 9.46 -10.61
CA SER A 122 1.51 9.90 -9.57
C SER A 122 0.80 8.78 -8.80
N ASP A 123 0.78 7.55 -9.35
CA ASP A 123 0.05 6.42 -8.75
C ASP A 123 0.94 5.57 -7.83
N ILE A 124 2.27 5.67 -7.99
CA ILE A 124 3.25 4.84 -7.27
C ILE A 124 4.31 5.65 -6.52
N ALA A 125 4.55 6.89 -6.94
CA ALA A 125 5.50 7.79 -6.31
C ALA A 125 4.79 8.66 -5.26
N PRO A 126 5.54 9.14 -4.26
CA PRO A 126 5.03 10.10 -3.28
C PRO A 126 4.32 11.31 -3.90
N LYS A 127 3.38 11.88 -3.14
CA LYS A 127 2.71 13.14 -3.51
C LYS A 127 3.75 14.24 -3.77
N GLY A 128 3.51 15.04 -4.81
CA GLY A 128 4.37 16.14 -5.21
C GLY A 128 5.46 15.77 -6.22
N ILE A 129 5.56 14.48 -6.59
CA ILE A 129 6.39 14.05 -7.71
C ILE A 129 5.50 14.03 -8.95
N ASN A 130 5.80 14.93 -9.89
CA ASN A 130 5.10 14.99 -11.16
C ASN A 130 5.93 14.29 -12.24
N GLY A 131 5.26 13.70 -13.21
CA GLY A 131 5.95 13.09 -14.34
C GLY A 131 5.03 12.26 -15.21
N GLY A 132 5.62 11.65 -16.23
CA GLY A 132 4.93 10.79 -17.17
C GLY A 132 4.63 9.40 -16.59
N LYS A 133 4.82 8.39 -17.42
CA LYS A 133 4.67 7.00 -17.03
C LYS A 133 6.03 6.35 -16.84
N VAL A 134 6.09 5.36 -15.96
CA VAL A 134 7.26 4.50 -15.78
C VAL A 134 6.85 3.05 -15.94
N THR A 135 7.77 2.25 -16.46
CA THR A 135 7.58 0.81 -16.56
C THR A 135 7.90 0.17 -15.22
N ILE A 136 7.00 -0.68 -14.74
CA ILE A 136 7.23 -1.56 -13.59
C ILE A 136 7.19 -3.00 -14.06
N ASP A 137 7.96 -3.85 -13.39
CA ASP A 137 7.98 -5.28 -13.61
C ASP A 137 7.14 -5.96 -12.53
N LEU A 138 6.33 -6.92 -12.95
CA LEU A 138 5.38 -7.65 -12.12
C LEU A 138 5.59 -9.14 -12.36
N GLU A 139 5.52 -9.91 -11.30
CA GLU A 139 5.49 -11.36 -11.37
C GLU A 139 4.37 -11.90 -10.49
N ARG A 140 3.77 -12.99 -10.94
CA ARG A 140 2.71 -13.70 -10.24
C ARG A 140 3.01 -15.19 -10.23
N SER A 141 2.90 -15.81 -9.06
CA SER A 141 3.06 -17.26 -8.88
C SER A 141 1.90 -17.83 -8.06
N TYR A 142 1.24 -18.84 -8.61
CA TYR A 142 0.19 -19.60 -7.94
C TYR A 142 0.79 -20.77 -7.19
N PHE A 143 0.33 -20.99 -5.96
CA PHE A 143 0.77 -22.14 -5.17
C PHE A 143 -0.32 -22.58 -4.20
N ASN A 144 -0.27 -23.85 -3.80
CA ASN A 144 -1.19 -24.42 -2.83
C ASN A 144 -0.51 -24.57 -1.47
N HIS A 145 -1.18 -24.13 -0.41
CA HIS A 145 -0.75 -24.33 0.97
C HIS A 145 -1.96 -24.68 1.83
N ASN A 146 -1.89 -25.75 2.63
CA ASN A 146 -3.01 -26.22 3.48
C ASN A 146 -4.35 -26.34 2.74
N ASN A 147 -4.35 -26.94 1.53
CA ASN A 147 -5.52 -27.10 0.66
C ASN A 147 -6.20 -25.78 0.23
N LYS A 148 -5.48 -24.66 0.34
CA LYS A 148 -5.93 -23.36 -0.17
C LYS A 148 -4.95 -22.86 -1.23
N GLU A 149 -5.50 -22.34 -2.32
CA GLU A 149 -4.73 -21.71 -3.39
C GLU A 149 -4.41 -20.27 -3.01
N TYR A 150 -3.17 -19.87 -3.26
CA TYR A 150 -2.64 -18.54 -3.01
C TYR A 150 -1.93 -18.02 -4.25
N VAL A 151 -1.83 -16.70 -4.30
CA VAL A 151 -1.10 -15.98 -5.32
C VAL A 151 -0.07 -15.09 -4.66
N LEU A 152 1.20 -15.34 -4.93
CA LEU A 152 2.27 -14.40 -4.64
C LEU A 152 2.40 -13.45 -5.84
N ILE A 153 2.30 -12.15 -5.58
CA ILE A 153 2.60 -11.10 -6.54
C ILE A 153 3.89 -10.45 -6.07
N THR A 154 4.90 -10.33 -6.92
CA THR A 154 6.06 -9.48 -6.66
C THR A 154 6.09 -8.35 -7.67
N TYR A 155 6.68 -7.23 -7.29
CA TYR A 155 6.84 -6.09 -8.17
C TYR A 155 8.18 -5.43 -7.96
N ASN A 156 8.73 -4.93 -9.06
CA ASN A 156 9.95 -4.15 -9.11
C ASN A 156 9.67 -2.86 -9.88
N ILE A 157 10.07 -1.74 -9.30
CA ILE A 157 10.01 -0.41 -9.88
C ILE A 157 11.46 -0.01 -10.17
N PRO A 158 11.94 -0.21 -11.41
CA PRO A 158 13.28 0.21 -11.80
C PRO A 158 13.51 1.68 -11.48
N ALA A 159 14.76 2.04 -11.19
CA ALA A 159 15.11 3.43 -10.90
C ALA A 159 14.73 4.35 -12.07
N PHE A 160 13.97 5.39 -11.77
CA PHE A 160 13.59 6.42 -12.74
C PHE A 160 13.80 7.82 -12.18
N GLN A 161 13.96 8.77 -13.09
CA GLN A 161 14.10 10.19 -12.76
C GLN A 161 12.76 10.91 -12.91
N ALA A 162 12.45 11.78 -11.97
CA ALA A 162 11.29 12.67 -11.99
C ALA A 162 11.69 14.07 -11.47
N ILE A 163 10.75 15.01 -11.53
CA ILE A 163 10.91 16.37 -10.99
C ILE A 163 9.79 16.56 -9.96
N ASP A 164 10.12 17.11 -8.79
CA ASP A 164 9.09 17.50 -7.82
C ASP A 164 8.41 18.82 -8.17
N ASN A 165 7.50 19.26 -7.29
CA ASN A 165 6.84 20.55 -7.41
C ASN A 165 7.79 21.75 -7.28
N ASP A 166 8.96 21.58 -6.66
CA ASP A 166 9.94 22.64 -6.40
C ASP A 166 11.01 22.73 -7.51
N GLY A 167 11.00 21.79 -8.46
CA GLY A 167 11.90 21.74 -9.60
C GLY A 167 13.17 20.90 -9.36
N ASP A 168 13.27 20.23 -8.22
CA ASP A 168 14.41 19.38 -7.90
C ASP A 168 14.30 18.02 -8.59
N PHE A 169 15.45 17.45 -8.96
CA PHE A 169 15.49 16.15 -9.58
C PHE A 169 15.38 15.05 -8.54
N ILE A 170 14.53 14.06 -8.80
CA ILE A 170 14.38 12.90 -7.92
C ILE A 170 14.72 11.64 -8.70
N ILE A 171 15.52 10.77 -8.09
CA ILE A 171 15.67 9.37 -8.51
C ILE A 171 14.85 8.52 -7.55
N HIS A 172 13.84 7.81 -8.06
CA HIS A 172 12.94 6.95 -7.29
C HIS A 172 13.02 5.50 -7.76
N TRP A 173 12.92 4.56 -6.83
CA TRP A 173 12.82 3.13 -7.11
C TRP A 173 12.10 2.43 -5.96
N GLY A 174 11.69 1.18 -6.20
CA GLY A 174 11.04 0.39 -5.17
C GLY A 174 10.85 -1.06 -5.58
N GLU A 175 10.49 -1.87 -4.61
CA GLU A 175 10.19 -3.28 -4.78
C GLU A 175 9.18 -3.72 -3.72
N GLY A 176 8.55 -4.86 -3.95
CA GLY A 176 7.71 -5.44 -2.93
C GLY A 176 7.05 -6.72 -3.36
N ALA A 177 6.22 -7.22 -2.45
CA ALA A 177 5.45 -8.44 -2.67
C ALA A 177 4.13 -8.40 -1.91
N ALA A 178 3.15 -9.13 -2.43
CA ALA A 178 1.84 -9.30 -1.84
C ALA A 178 1.40 -10.75 -1.96
N LEU A 179 0.81 -11.29 -0.90
CA LEU A 179 0.15 -12.59 -0.89
C LEU A 179 -1.36 -12.38 -0.93
N ALA A 180 -2.03 -12.94 -1.92
CA ALA A 180 -3.45 -12.76 -2.15
C ALA A 180 -4.16 -14.09 -2.44
N ASP A 181 -5.50 -14.05 -2.48
CA ASP A 181 -6.29 -15.13 -3.07
C ASP A 181 -6.28 -15.05 -4.61
N PRO A 182 -6.63 -16.12 -5.34
CA PRO A 182 -6.61 -16.17 -6.81
C PRO A 182 -7.38 -15.06 -7.54
N GLY A 183 -8.39 -14.48 -6.88
CA GLY A 183 -9.21 -13.40 -7.41
C GLY A 183 -8.83 -11.99 -6.90
N PHE A 184 -7.76 -11.87 -6.12
CA PHE A 184 -7.29 -10.62 -5.49
C PHE A 184 -8.34 -9.89 -4.64
N GLY A 185 -9.33 -10.61 -4.15
CA GLY A 185 -10.36 -10.09 -3.25
C GLY A 185 -9.91 -10.03 -1.79
N GLU A 186 -8.82 -10.71 -1.45
CA GLU A 186 -8.17 -10.66 -0.13
C GLU A 186 -6.66 -10.59 -0.29
N ILE A 187 -6.03 -9.70 0.48
CA ILE A 187 -4.57 -9.59 0.62
C ILE A 187 -4.22 -10.06 2.04
N TYR A 188 -3.53 -11.18 2.15
CA TYR A 188 -3.09 -11.77 3.42
C TYR A 188 -1.83 -11.09 3.94
N TRP A 189 -0.98 -10.62 3.03
CA TRP A 189 0.27 -9.97 3.35
C TRP A 189 0.68 -9.02 2.23
N ASN A 190 1.29 -7.90 2.59
CA ASN A 190 1.93 -6.98 1.66
C ASN A 190 3.17 -6.41 2.33
N ALA A 191 4.27 -6.37 1.59
CA ALA A 191 5.45 -5.61 1.95
C ALA A 191 5.89 -4.77 0.75
N ALA A 192 6.19 -3.51 1.02
CA ALA A 192 6.63 -2.53 0.04
C ALA A 192 7.85 -1.80 0.59
N VAL A 193 8.88 -1.66 -0.24
CA VAL A 193 10.01 -0.79 0.02
C VAL A 193 10.11 0.18 -1.13
N GLN A 194 9.99 1.47 -0.83
CA GLN A 194 10.21 2.54 -1.79
C GLN A 194 11.30 3.46 -1.28
N ARG A 195 12.13 3.96 -2.20
CA ARG A 195 13.25 4.84 -1.89
C ARG A 195 13.33 5.95 -2.92
N SER A 196 13.78 7.10 -2.46
CA SER A 196 13.96 8.28 -3.29
C SER A 196 15.20 9.05 -2.86
N VAL A 197 15.94 9.58 -3.81
CA VAL A 197 17.04 10.53 -3.62
C VAL A 197 16.72 11.78 -4.41
N VAL A 198 16.89 12.95 -3.79
CA VAL A 198 16.78 14.25 -4.46
C VAL A 198 18.16 14.79 -4.74
N GLU A 199 18.34 15.34 -5.93
CA GLU A 199 19.45 16.17 -6.33
C GLU A 199 18.90 17.60 -6.49
N GLU A 200 19.25 18.45 -5.53
CA GLU A 200 18.91 19.86 -5.57
C GLU A 200 19.62 20.53 -6.75
N THR A 201 19.08 21.64 -7.24
CA THR A 201 19.74 22.47 -8.27
C THR A 201 21.18 22.89 -7.91
N THR A 202 21.54 22.83 -6.63
CA THR A 202 22.88 23.09 -6.07
C THR A 202 23.86 21.91 -6.22
N GLY A 203 23.40 20.75 -6.72
CA GLY A 203 24.19 19.51 -6.85
C GLY A 203 24.27 18.67 -5.56
N ILE A 204 23.58 19.09 -4.49
CA ILE A 204 23.52 18.33 -3.24
C ILE A 204 22.55 17.15 -3.42
N ARG A 205 23.04 15.94 -3.17
CA ARG A 205 22.23 14.72 -3.14
C ARG A 205 21.86 14.34 -1.71
N ARG A 206 20.57 14.15 -1.45
CA ARG A 206 20.07 13.68 -0.15
C ARG A 206 18.88 12.74 -0.31
N PRO A 207 18.56 11.88 0.67
CA PRO A 207 17.28 11.18 0.67
C PRO A 207 16.13 12.19 0.49
N TYR A 208 15.17 11.86 -0.38
CA TYR A 208 14.01 12.73 -0.58
C TYR A 208 13.19 12.76 0.71
N ARG A 209 12.90 13.96 1.21
CA ARG A 209 12.08 14.16 2.40
C ARG A 209 10.62 13.97 2.00
N TYR A 210 10.02 12.88 2.45
CA TYR A 210 8.57 12.73 2.38
C TYR A 210 7.97 13.69 3.42
N ASN A 211 7.49 14.87 2.99
CA ASN A 211 6.72 15.73 3.87
C ASN A 211 5.41 15.02 4.24
N THR A 212 5.44 14.18 5.28
CA THR A 212 4.24 13.79 6.01
C THR A 212 3.76 15.03 6.75
N TYR A 213 2.94 15.85 6.08
CA TYR A 213 2.05 16.83 6.70
C TYR A 213 2.69 17.68 7.82
N GLU A 214 3.26 18.85 7.53
CA GLU A 214 3.53 19.83 8.60
C GLU A 214 2.18 20.38 9.11
N PRO A 215 1.75 20.11 10.35
CA PRO A 215 0.64 20.82 10.94
C PRO A 215 1.19 22.08 11.62
N SER A 216 1.77 23.01 10.86
CA SER A 216 2.09 24.36 11.39
C SER A 216 2.43 25.39 10.31
N GLN A 217 1.44 25.77 9.51
CA GLN A 217 1.33 27.15 9.01
C GLN A 217 0.24 27.90 9.79
N VAL A 218 0.17 27.68 11.11
CA VAL A 218 -0.58 28.54 12.03
C VAL A 218 0.41 29.48 12.70
N ASN A 219 0.43 30.72 12.21
CA ASN A 219 0.96 31.93 12.82
C ASN A 219 2.41 31.92 13.33
N ARG A 220 3.31 32.41 12.47
CA ARG A 220 4.41 33.29 12.91
C ARG A 220 4.36 34.61 12.15
N GLN A 221 3.35 35.42 12.47
CA GLN A 221 3.51 36.87 12.46
C GLN A 221 3.68 37.29 13.92
N LYS A 222 4.88 37.76 14.25
CA LYS A 222 5.12 38.78 15.27
C LYS A 222 6.05 39.81 14.64
#